data_AF-A0A533TW67-F1
#
_entry.id   AF-A0A533TW67-F1
#
_cell.length_a   1.000
_cell.length_b   1.000
_cell.length_c   1.000
_cell.angle_alpha   90.00
_cell.angle_beta   90.00
_cell.angle_gamma   90.00
#
_symmetry.space_group_name_H-M   'P 1'
#
loop_
_entity.id
_entity.type
_entity.pdbx_description
1 polymer ?
#
loop_
_entity_poly.entity_id
_entity_poly.type
_entity_poly.pdbx_seq_one_letter_code
_entity_poly.pdbx_strand_id
1 'polypeptide(L)'
;MRYLTRGMACFSAVLSLFLSTVQAYGWHDKTHLAIAQAAGFERWYSAAAPDVAKSRDEFRPVEEKNHYFNNNAGQKVTEKMVMDQVARFNKPDDDEGHLYGAIIGSVRDYKKLSATGKYADYPLVFTSHYIGDLSMPLHNTAYDSFNKERHSINDGVIECNALNNIGYIQRSIYEIKIQNEEDLAREIARVAELTRKLGALIRKENRNMTQQEAYTQIIHSASLFRAILAYVGKNTSC
;
A
#
# COMPACT_ATOMS: atom_id res chain seq x y z
N MET A 1 39.43 -12.16 60.77
CA MET A 1 38.07 -12.63 60.38
C MET A 1 37.95 -12.61 58.86
N ARG A 2 37.10 -13.47 58.29
CA ARG A 2 37.07 -13.82 56.85
C ARG A 2 35.75 -13.36 56.23
N TYR A 3 35.81 -12.86 54.99
CA TYR A 3 34.72 -12.66 54.00
C TYR A 3 33.50 -11.81 54.40
N LEU A 4 33.14 -10.82 53.55
CA LEU A 4 31.90 -10.80 52.75
C LEU A 4 31.74 -9.48 51.94
N THR A 5 30.94 -9.55 50.86
CA THR A 5 30.56 -8.46 49.92
C THR A 5 31.73 -7.93 49.06
N ARG A 6 31.69 -7.88 47.72
CA ARG A 6 30.60 -7.53 46.79
C ARG A 6 30.73 -8.28 45.45
N GLY A 7 30.08 -9.43 45.33
CA GLY A 7 29.84 -10.06 44.02
C GLY A 7 28.54 -9.55 43.41
N MET A 8 28.54 -8.34 42.83
CA MET A 8 27.33 -7.79 42.20
C MET A 8 27.60 -6.67 41.17
N ALA A 9 28.53 -6.92 40.24
CA ALA A 9 28.84 -6.00 39.13
C ALA A 9 29.34 -6.76 37.89
N CYS A 10 28.44 -7.51 37.23
CA CYS A 10 28.61 -7.96 35.84
C CYS A 10 27.34 -8.53 35.17
N PHE A 11 26.18 -8.51 35.84
CA PHE A 11 24.92 -9.05 35.29
C PHE A 11 24.07 -8.03 34.50
N SER A 12 24.64 -6.88 34.14
CA SER A 12 23.95 -5.78 33.44
C SER A 12 24.43 -5.54 32.01
N ALA A 13 25.38 -6.32 31.50
CA ALA A 13 25.93 -6.16 30.14
C ALA A 13 25.19 -6.99 29.06
N VAL A 14 24.39 -7.99 29.45
CA VAL A 14 23.78 -8.96 28.51
C VAL A 14 22.40 -8.53 28.01
N LEU A 15 21.68 -7.66 28.74
CA LEU A 15 20.31 -7.28 28.39
C LEU A 15 20.21 -6.12 27.38
N SER A 16 21.31 -5.43 27.09
CA SER A 16 21.32 -4.23 26.23
C SER A 16 21.51 -4.52 24.73
N LEU A 17 21.63 -5.79 24.33
CA LEU A 17 21.96 -6.21 22.95
C LEU A 17 20.78 -6.78 22.14
N PHE A 18 19.57 -6.81 22.69
CA PHE A 18 18.35 -7.28 22.01
C PHE A 18 17.40 -6.17 21.55
N LEU A 19 17.87 -4.91 21.56
CA LEU A 19 17.21 -3.79 20.87
C LEU A 19 17.88 -3.48 19.53
N SER A 20 18.23 -4.54 18.78
CA SER A 20 18.29 -4.45 17.33
C SER A 20 16.87 -4.21 16.83
N THR A 21 16.47 -2.93 16.81
CA THR A 21 15.35 -2.49 15.97
C THR A 21 15.73 -2.87 14.55
N VAL A 22 15.23 -4.00 14.08
CA VAL A 22 15.28 -4.33 12.66
C VAL A 22 14.57 -3.16 12.00
N GLN A 23 15.36 -2.31 11.34
CA GLN A 23 14.82 -1.43 10.31
C GLN A 23 14.25 -2.39 9.28
N ALA A 24 12.96 -2.65 9.41
CA ALA A 24 12.21 -3.01 8.25
C ALA A 24 12.41 -1.88 7.21
N TYR A 25 12.27 -2.25 5.95
CA TYR A 25 11.76 -1.32 4.95
C TYR A 25 10.29 -1.73 4.68
N GLY A 26 9.51 -1.20 3.73
CA GLY A 26 8.23 -1.77 3.27
C GLY A 26 7.00 -0.87 3.16
N TRP A 27 6.23 -1.13 2.09
CA TRP A 27 5.78 -0.24 1.01
C TRP A 27 6.76 0.02 -0.14
N HIS A 28 7.92 -0.64 -0.11
CA HIS A 28 8.71 -0.94 -1.30
C HIS A 28 8.25 -2.26 -1.96
N ASP A 29 8.93 -2.68 -3.02
CA ASP A 29 8.65 -3.81 -3.91
C ASP A 29 8.02 -5.04 -3.24
N LYS A 30 8.67 -5.65 -2.24
CA LYS A 30 8.24 -6.92 -1.63
C LYS A 30 6.90 -6.78 -0.92
N THR A 31 6.54 -5.56 -0.51
CA THR A 31 5.25 -5.28 0.12
C THR A 31 4.13 -5.29 -0.93
N HIS A 32 4.33 -4.67 -2.09
CA HIS A 32 3.41 -4.75 -3.24
C HIS A 32 3.27 -6.18 -3.76
N LEU A 33 4.41 -6.87 -3.92
CA LEU A 33 4.45 -8.29 -4.28
C LEU A 33 3.67 -9.15 -3.28
N ALA A 34 3.81 -8.90 -1.97
CA ALA A 34 3.11 -9.65 -0.93
C ALA A 34 1.60 -9.42 -0.92
N ILE A 35 1.15 -8.18 -1.13
CA ILE A 35 -0.27 -7.83 -1.29
C ILE A 35 -0.87 -8.59 -2.47
N ALA A 36 -0.21 -8.51 -3.63
CA ALA A 36 -0.66 -9.17 -4.86
C ALA A 36 -0.68 -10.70 -4.72
N GLN A 37 0.35 -11.29 -4.11
CA GLN A 37 0.45 -12.73 -3.89
C GLN A 37 -0.60 -13.23 -2.88
N ALA A 38 -0.84 -12.49 -1.80
CA ALA A 38 -1.87 -12.84 -0.82
C ALA A 38 -3.29 -12.70 -1.39
N ALA A 39 -3.53 -11.72 -2.27
CA ALA A 39 -4.81 -11.58 -2.98
C ALA A 39 -5.12 -12.78 -3.90
N GLY A 40 -4.09 -13.48 -4.39
CA GLY A 40 -4.20 -14.60 -5.34
C GLY A 40 -3.94 -14.21 -6.80
N PHE A 41 -3.21 -13.11 -7.06
CA PHE A 41 -2.88 -12.68 -8.42
C PHE A 41 -1.71 -13.48 -8.99
N GLU A 42 -1.92 -14.15 -10.11
CA GLU A 42 -0.90 -14.98 -10.79
C GLU A 42 0.42 -14.22 -11.07
N ARG A 43 0.33 -12.91 -11.35
CA ARG A 43 1.48 -12.05 -11.71
C ARG A 43 1.94 -11.13 -10.58
N TRP A 44 1.74 -11.58 -9.33
CA TRP A 44 2.20 -10.89 -8.13
C TRP A 44 3.67 -10.46 -8.19
N TYR A 45 4.54 -11.26 -8.80
CA TYR A 45 5.97 -10.99 -8.97
C TYR A 45 6.27 -9.75 -9.83
N SER A 46 5.29 -9.24 -10.58
CA SER A 46 5.40 -8.01 -11.36
C SER A 46 4.88 -6.77 -10.62
N ALA A 47 4.34 -6.88 -9.41
CA ALA A 47 3.65 -5.77 -8.72
C ALA A 47 4.53 -4.56 -8.37
N ALA A 48 5.86 -4.63 -8.54
CA ALA A 48 6.78 -3.47 -8.46
C ALA A 48 7.02 -2.76 -9.81
N ALA A 49 6.50 -3.29 -10.92
CA ALA A 49 6.73 -2.72 -12.26
C ALA A 49 6.31 -1.25 -12.43
N PRO A 50 5.27 -0.72 -11.76
CA PRO A 50 4.93 0.71 -11.84
C PRO A 50 6.01 1.61 -11.27
N ASP A 51 6.60 1.28 -10.11
CA ASP A 51 7.78 1.98 -9.57
C ASP A 51 8.99 1.89 -10.52
N VAL A 52 9.21 0.73 -11.16
CA VAL A 52 10.25 0.57 -12.18
C VAL A 52 9.98 1.47 -13.39
N ALA A 53 8.72 1.64 -13.81
CA ALA A 53 8.36 2.58 -14.87
C ALA A 53 8.60 4.04 -14.43
N LYS A 54 8.10 4.44 -13.26
CA LYS A 54 8.32 5.76 -12.65
C LYS A 54 9.81 6.13 -12.48
N SER A 55 10.69 5.13 -12.31
CA SER A 55 12.13 5.37 -12.21
C SER A 55 12.79 5.93 -13.48
N ARG A 56 12.14 5.77 -14.64
CA ARG A 56 12.59 6.25 -15.96
C ARG A 56 12.03 7.63 -16.24
N ASP A 57 12.89 8.58 -16.60
CA ASP A 57 12.47 9.97 -16.80
C ASP A 57 11.50 10.15 -17.99
N GLU A 58 11.50 9.22 -18.95
CA GLU A 58 10.56 9.21 -20.07
C GLU A 58 9.11 8.85 -19.65
N PHE A 59 8.93 8.12 -18.54
CA PHE A 59 7.62 7.68 -18.05
C PHE A 59 7.20 8.37 -16.76
N ARG A 60 8.17 8.84 -15.94
CA ARG A 60 7.96 9.52 -14.65
C ARG A 60 6.84 10.56 -14.66
N PRO A 61 6.74 11.50 -15.63
CA PRO A 61 5.73 12.56 -15.57
C PRO A 61 4.30 12.04 -15.59
N VAL A 62 4.07 10.90 -16.25
CA VAL A 62 2.74 10.26 -16.34
C VAL A 62 2.51 9.34 -15.15
N GLU A 63 3.50 8.48 -14.84
CA GLU A 63 3.33 7.41 -13.86
C GLU A 63 3.31 7.93 -12.42
N GLU A 64 4.16 8.92 -12.08
CA GLU A 64 4.32 9.41 -10.70
C GLU A 64 3.00 9.85 -10.05
N LYS A 65 2.09 10.44 -10.84
CA LYS A 65 0.80 10.96 -10.38
C LYS A 65 -0.22 9.86 -10.03
N ASN A 66 0.01 8.62 -10.47
CA ASN A 66 -0.83 7.48 -10.16
C ASN A 66 -0.57 6.88 -8.76
N HIS A 67 0.55 7.22 -8.09
CA HIS A 67 0.96 6.58 -6.82
C HIS A 67 0.44 7.26 -5.54
N TYR A 68 -0.10 8.47 -5.63
CA TYR A 68 -0.57 9.21 -4.45
C TYR A 68 -1.84 10.04 -4.71
N PHE A 69 -2.50 10.41 -3.62
CA PHE A 69 -3.37 11.58 -3.58
C PHE A 69 -3.04 12.39 -2.32
N ASN A 70 -2.34 13.50 -2.51
CA ASN A 70 -1.83 14.35 -1.43
C ASN A 70 -2.94 14.93 -0.55
N ASN A 71 -4.16 15.11 -1.08
CA ASN A 71 -5.32 15.57 -0.32
C ASN A 71 -4.97 16.80 0.55
N ASN A 72 -4.42 17.86 -0.05
CA ASN A 72 -3.80 18.94 0.71
C ASN A 72 -4.82 19.68 1.61
N ALA A 73 -6.09 19.68 1.21
CA ALA A 73 -7.22 20.19 2.00
C ALA A 73 -7.59 19.30 3.21
N GLY A 74 -6.94 18.15 3.41
CA GLY A 74 -7.14 17.24 4.55
C GLY A 74 -8.54 16.62 4.63
N GLN A 75 -9.27 16.59 3.53
CA GLN A 75 -10.69 16.23 3.51
C GLN A 75 -10.91 14.73 3.76
N LYS A 76 -12.09 14.39 4.28
CA LYS A 76 -12.57 13.01 4.34
C LYS A 76 -12.67 12.46 2.91
N VAL A 77 -12.12 11.27 2.66
CA VAL A 77 -12.23 10.63 1.35
C VAL A 77 -13.67 10.14 1.12
N THR A 78 -14.18 10.32 -0.10
CA THR A 78 -15.56 9.99 -0.49
C THR A 78 -15.59 9.31 -1.86
N GLU A 79 -16.66 8.54 -2.12
CA GLU A 79 -16.94 7.96 -3.45
C GLU A 79 -16.86 9.00 -4.58
N LYS A 80 -17.42 10.19 -4.37
CA LYS A 80 -17.35 11.27 -5.36
C LYS A 80 -15.90 11.69 -5.63
N MET A 81 -15.09 11.86 -4.59
CA MET A 81 -13.66 12.22 -4.74
C MET A 81 -12.88 11.15 -5.52
N VAL A 82 -13.19 9.87 -5.31
CA VAL A 82 -12.62 8.76 -6.09
C VAL A 82 -13.05 8.85 -7.56
N MET A 83 -14.34 9.03 -7.84
CA MET A 83 -14.86 9.14 -9.21
C MET A 83 -14.37 10.39 -9.95
N ASP A 84 -14.22 11.52 -9.27
CA ASP A 84 -13.69 12.77 -9.81
C ASP A 84 -12.21 12.64 -10.23
N GLN A 85 -11.45 11.70 -9.66
CA GLN A 85 -10.07 11.40 -10.05
C GLN A 85 -9.97 10.55 -11.33
N VAL A 86 -11.01 9.80 -11.72
CA VAL A 86 -10.93 8.86 -12.86
C VAL A 86 -10.63 9.57 -14.18
N ALA A 87 -11.15 10.80 -14.35
CA ALA A 87 -10.86 11.65 -15.51
C ALA A 87 -9.44 12.24 -15.51
N ARG A 88 -8.61 11.91 -14.52
CA ARG A 88 -7.22 12.38 -14.36
C ARG A 88 -6.19 11.26 -14.43
N PHE A 89 -6.58 10.00 -14.45
CA PHE A 89 -5.68 8.85 -14.66
C PHE A 89 -4.70 9.11 -15.82
N ASN A 90 -3.40 8.95 -15.57
CA ASN A 90 -2.30 9.21 -16.51
C ASN A 90 -2.17 10.68 -16.99
N LYS A 91 -2.69 11.66 -16.24
CA LYS A 91 -2.46 13.09 -16.53
C LYS A 91 -1.26 13.64 -15.77
N PRO A 92 -0.23 14.16 -16.45
CA PRO A 92 0.98 14.64 -15.77
C PRO A 92 0.78 15.94 -14.98
N ASP A 93 -0.28 16.70 -15.28
CA ASP A 93 -0.60 18.02 -14.74
C ASP A 93 -1.48 18.01 -13.48
N ASP A 94 -1.55 16.87 -12.76
CA ASP A 94 -2.23 16.78 -11.47
C ASP A 94 -1.27 17.01 -10.29
N ASP A 95 -1.28 18.21 -9.72
CA ASP A 95 -0.43 18.58 -8.58
C ASP A 95 -0.77 17.84 -7.28
N GLU A 96 -2.00 17.34 -7.12
CA GLU A 96 -2.39 16.53 -5.95
C GLU A 96 -2.24 15.03 -6.18
N GLY A 97 -2.13 14.57 -7.43
CA GLY A 97 -2.16 13.17 -7.81
C GLY A 97 -3.58 12.59 -7.88
N HIS A 98 -3.70 11.36 -8.37
CA HIS A 98 -5.00 10.72 -8.62
C HIS A 98 -4.99 9.20 -8.43
N LEU A 99 -4.29 8.71 -7.41
CA LEU A 99 -4.24 7.30 -7.01
C LEU A 99 -5.59 6.57 -7.04
N TYR A 100 -6.65 7.19 -6.53
CA TYR A 100 -7.97 6.55 -6.49
C TYR A 100 -8.58 6.40 -7.89
N GLY A 101 -8.36 7.41 -8.73
CA GLY A 101 -8.74 7.39 -10.14
C GLY A 101 -7.90 6.41 -10.96
N ALA A 102 -6.63 6.26 -10.62
CA ALA A 102 -5.70 5.34 -11.29
C ALA A 102 -6.11 3.88 -11.11
N ILE A 103 -6.56 3.49 -9.90
CA ILE A 103 -7.11 2.14 -9.63
C ILE A 103 -8.32 1.82 -10.51
N ILE A 104 -9.28 2.74 -10.63
CA ILE A 104 -10.45 2.53 -11.49
C ILE A 104 -10.05 2.56 -12.97
N GLY A 105 -9.15 3.46 -13.35
CA GLY A 105 -8.60 3.57 -14.70
C GLY A 105 -7.93 2.27 -15.18
N SER A 106 -7.06 1.70 -14.36
CA SER A 106 -6.36 0.44 -14.66
C SER A 106 -7.32 -0.77 -14.70
N VAL A 107 -8.36 -0.80 -13.86
CA VAL A 107 -9.44 -1.81 -13.95
C VAL A 107 -10.27 -1.67 -15.22
N ARG A 108 -10.59 -0.43 -15.65
CA ARG A 108 -11.28 -0.16 -16.93
C ARG A 108 -10.41 -0.60 -18.12
N ASP A 109 -9.11 -0.32 -18.10
CA ASP A 109 -8.18 -0.75 -19.15
C ASP A 109 -8.01 -2.27 -19.20
N TYR A 110 -7.98 -2.97 -18.07
CA TYR A 110 -8.08 -4.44 -18.05
C TYR A 110 -9.33 -4.92 -18.79
N LYS A 111 -10.52 -4.41 -18.41
CA LYS A 111 -11.79 -4.84 -19.01
C LYS A 111 -11.83 -4.57 -20.51
N LYS A 112 -11.34 -3.40 -20.93
CA LYS A 112 -11.24 -3.00 -22.34
C LYS A 112 -10.29 -3.90 -23.14
N LEU A 113 -9.09 -4.19 -22.63
CA LEU A 113 -8.14 -5.07 -23.32
C LEU A 113 -8.63 -6.53 -23.36
N SER A 114 -9.18 -7.03 -22.25
CA SER A 114 -9.72 -8.39 -22.14
C SER A 114 -10.85 -8.62 -23.15
N ALA A 115 -11.75 -7.65 -23.33
CA ALA A 115 -12.81 -7.69 -24.35
C ALA A 115 -12.30 -7.78 -25.80
N THR A 116 -11.03 -7.43 -26.07
CA THR A 116 -10.41 -7.56 -27.41
C THR A 116 -9.67 -8.88 -27.62
N GLY A 117 -9.72 -9.82 -26.66
CA GLY A 117 -8.99 -11.08 -26.72
C GLY A 117 -7.46 -10.94 -26.61
N LYS A 118 -6.97 -9.73 -26.33
CA LYS A 118 -5.54 -9.46 -26.11
C LYS A 118 -5.15 -9.83 -24.68
N TYR A 119 -3.87 -10.13 -24.51
CA TYR A 119 -3.25 -10.28 -23.21
C TYR A 119 -3.45 -9.00 -22.38
N ALA A 120 -4.18 -9.11 -21.26
CA ALA A 120 -4.72 -7.96 -20.53
C ALA A 120 -4.16 -7.81 -19.10
N ASP A 121 -3.30 -8.70 -18.63
CA ASP A 121 -2.89 -8.73 -17.21
C ASP A 121 -2.03 -7.53 -16.79
N TYR A 122 -1.41 -6.80 -17.73
CA TYR A 122 -0.56 -5.65 -17.40
C TYR A 122 -1.31 -4.55 -16.62
N PRO A 123 -2.49 -4.05 -17.05
CA PRO A 123 -3.31 -3.17 -16.21
C PRO A 123 -3.62 -3.71 -14.80
N LEU A 124 -3.74 -5.04 -14.60
CA LEU A 124 -3.90 -5.60 -13.24
C LEU A 124 -2.61 -5.59 -12.43
N VAL A 125 -1.43 -5.60 -13.06
CA VAL A 125 -0.15 -5.33 -12.39
C VAL A 125 -0.14 -3.89 -11.83
N PHE A 126 -0.47 -2.89 -12.66
CA PHE A 126 -0.63 -1.50 -12.20
C PHE A 126 -1.67 -1.38 -11.09
N THR A 127 -2.84 -2.02 -11.27
CA THR A 127 -3.90 -2.07 -10.26
C THR A 127 -3.40 -2.65 -8.93
N SER A 128 -2.58 -3.71 -8.97
CA SER A 128 -2.04 -4.35 -7.76
C SER A 128 -1.11 -3.44 -6.96
N HIS A 129 -0.32 -2.62 -7.66
CA HIS A 129 0.59 -1.65 -7.07
C HIS A 129 -0.16 -0.46 -6.48
N TYR A 130 -1.08 0.13 -7.24
CA TYR A 130 -1.89 1.25 -6.76
C TYR A 130 -2.80 0.85 -5.58
N ILE A 131 -3.30 -0.39 -5.57
CA ILE A 131 -4.01 -0.91 -4.38
C ILE A 131 -3.04 -1.11 -3.21
N GLY A 132 -1.77 -1.42 -3.46
CA GLY A 132 -0.71 -1.30 -2.46
C GLY A 132 -0.65 0.12 -1.91
N ASP A 133 -0.24 1.10 -2.73
CA ASP A 133 -0.12 2.52 -2.40
C ASP A 133 -1.35 3.08 -1.66
N LEU A 134 -2.55 2.63 -2.02
CA LEU A 134 -3.82 3.03 -1.40
C LEU A 134 -3.83 2.89 0.12
N SER A 135 -3.16 1.88 0.70
CA SER A 135 -3.08 1.72 2.15
C SER A 135 -1.78 2.20 2.81
N MET A 136 -0.91 2.89 2.06
CA MET A 136 0.19 3.69 2.61
C MET A 136 -0.34 5.03 3.16
N PRO A 137 -0.23 5.34 4.47
CA PRO A 137 -0.80 6.56 5.07
C PRO A 137 -0.30 7.90 4.50
N LEU A 138 0.96 7.98 4.12
CA LEU A 138 1.60 9.18 3.57
C LEU A 138 1.38 9.34 2.06
N HIS A 139 0.83 8.35 1.36
CA HIS A 139 0.32 8.51 -0.02
C HIS A 139 -1.09 9.11 -0.06
N ASN A 140 -1.76 9.23 1.10
CA ASN A 140 -3.14 9.71 1.26
C ASN A 140 -3.21 11.06 2.03
N THR A 141 -2.06 11.70 2.29
CA THR A 141 -1.96 12.94 3.11
C THR A 141 -0.89 13.88 2.55
N ALA A 142 -0.98 15.17 2.93
CA ALA A 142 -0.18 16.24 2.32
C ALA A 142 1.33 15.96 2.32
N TYR A 143 2.00 16.26 1.20
CA TYR A 143 3.44 16.04 1.00
C TYR A 143 4.32 17.15 1.61
N ASP A 144 4.09 17.40 2.90
CA ASP A 144 4.78 18.42 3.70
C ASP A 144 6.06 17.89 4.37
N SER A 145 6.63 18.64 5.31
CA SER A 145 7.86 18.27 6.02
C SER A 145 7.75 16.97 6.81
N PHE A 146 6.64 16.74 7.51
CA PHE A 146 6.41 15.49 8.26
C PHE A 146 6.37 14.29 7.32
N ASN A 147 5.68 14.44 6.17
CA ASN A 147 5.61 13.42 5.15
C ASN A 147 7.02 13.13 4.59
N LYS A 148 7.73 14.15 4.10
CA LYS A 148 9.08 14.03 3.52
C LYS A 148 10.12 13.41 4.46
N GLU A 149 10.10 13.76 5.74
CA GLU A 149 11.02 13.20 6.75
C GLU A 149 10.77 11.70 7.00
N ARG A 150 9.54 11.23 6.82
CA ARG A 150 9.08 9.90 7.26
C ARG A 150 8.64 8.98 6.12
N HIS A 151 8.54 9.46 4.88
CA HIS A 151 8.01 8.72 3.73
C HIS A 151 8.70 7.37 3.57
N SER A 152 10.00 7.36 3.26
CA SER A 152 10.79 6.12 3.09
C SER A 152 10.86 5.21 4.33
N ILE A 153 10.60 5.74 5.53
CA ILE A 153 10.57 4.96 6.79
C ILE A 153 9.17 4.36 7.05
N ASN A 154 8.12 4.90 6.44
CA ASN A 154 6.76 4.38 6.50
C ASN A 154 6.42 3.54 5.26
N ASP A 155 7.07 3.83 4.13
CA ASP A 155 7.48 2.87 3.10
C ASP A 155 8.55 1.91 3.62
N GLY A 156 8.67 1.82 4.94
CA GLY A 156 9.75 1.27 5.69
C GLY A 156 9.35 0.24 6.76
N VAL A 157 8.14 -0.36 6.76
CA VAL A 157 7.66 -1.06 7.98
C VAL A 157 7.56 -2.60 7.93
N ILE A 158 7.50 -3.25 6.77
CA ILE A 158 7.34 -4.73 6.65
C ILE A 158 8.09 -5.49 5.53
N GLU A 159 8.74 -4.85 4.56
CA GLU A 159 9.47 -5.38 3.38
C GLU A 159 10.29 -6.65 3.64
N CYS A 160 11.12 -6.61 4.68
CA CYS A 160 12.02 -7.70 5.04
C CYS A 160 11.24 -8.97 5.46
N ASN A 161 9.96 -8.81 5.82
CA ASN A 161 9.09 -9.82 6.38
C ASN A 161 7.83 -10.09 5.55
N ALA A 162 7.42 -9.20 4.64
CA ALA A 162 6.14 -9.25 3.94
C ALA A 162 5.95 -10.57 3.15
N LEU A 163 6.92 -10.94 2.32
CA LEU A 163 6.94 -12.21 1.58
C LEU A 163 7.11 -13.45 2.49
N ASN A 164 7.64 -13.29 3.70
CA ASN A 164 7.70 -14.37 4.69
C ASN A 164 6.37 -14.57 5.44
N ASN A 165 5.40 -13.65 5.29
CA ASN A 165 4.14 -13.62 6.02
C ASN A 165 2.89 -13.71 5.12
N ILE A 166 3.04 -14.16 3.86
CA ILE A 166 1.93 -14.36 2.91
C ILE A 166 0.76 -15.14 3.53
N GLY A 167 1.05 -16.26 4.19
CA GLY A 167 0.02 -17.10 4.83
C GLY A 167 -0.73 -16.39 5.97
N TYR A 168 -0.11 -15.43 6.65
CA TYR A 168 -0.79 -14.58 7.64
C TYR A 168 -1.74 -13.61 6.93
N ILE A 169 -1.27 -12.88 5.93
CA ILE A 169 -2.08 -11.94 5.13
C ILE A 169 -3.28 -12.68 4.51
N GLN A 170 -3.05 -13.83 3.87
CA GLN A 170 -4.07 -14.64 3.20
C GLN A 170 -5.22 -15.07 4.13
N ARG A 171 -4.91 -15.45 5.37
CA ARG A 171 -5.90 -15.85 6.38
C ARG A 171 -6.61 -14.67 7.05
N SER A 172 -6.06 -13.45 6.92
CA SER A 172 -6.64 -12.23 7.47
C SER A 172 -7.45 -11.41 6.44
N ILE A 173 -7.43 -11.78 5.16
CA ILE A 173 -8.28 -11.19 4.14
C ILE A 173 -9.76 -11.43 4.48
N TYR A 174 -10.54 -10.34 4.46
CA TYR A 174 -11.98 -10.35 4.67
C TYR A 174 -12.73 -10.20 3.34
N GLU A 175 -14.01 -10.60 3.32
CA GLU A 175 -14.83 -10.52 2.11
C GLU A 175 -15.18 -9.06 1.76
N ILE A 176 -14.99 -8.69 0.50
CA ILE A 176 -15.51 -7.46 -0.11
C ILE A 176 -16.26 -7.88 -1.37
N LYS A 177 -17.46 -7.32 -1.59
CA LYS A 177 -18.30 -7.57 -2.78
C LYS A 177 -18.33 -6.33 -3.66
N ILE A 178 -17.96 -6.52 -4.92
CA ILE A 178 -17.97 -5.49 -5.96
C ILE A 178 -18.80 -6.04 -7.12
N GLN A 179 -20.00 -5.48 -7.32
CA GLN A 179 -20.91 -5.87 -8.41
C GLN A 179 -20.82 -4.89 -9.59
N ASN A 180 -20.49 -3.62 -9.30
CA ASN A 180 -20.42 -2.52 -10.25
C ASN A 180 -19.22 -1.59 -9.93
N GLU A 181 -19.10 -0.47 -10.62
CA GLU A 181 -17.98 0.46 -10.43
C GLU A 181 -18.17 1.38 -9.22
N GLU A 182 -19.42 1.66 -8.85
CA GLU A 182 -19.81 2.41 -7.66
C GLU A 182 -19.38 1.67 -6.38
N ASP A 183 -19.50 0.34 -6.36
CA ASP A 183 -18.99 -0.52 -5.28
C ASP A 183 -17.46 -0.45 -5.16
N LEU A 184 -16.76 -0.46 -6.30
CA LEU A 184 -15.31 -0.31 -6.34
C LEU A 184 -14.90 1.07 -5.79
N ALA A 185 -15.54 2.14 -6.25
CA ALA A 185 -15.28 3.50 -5.78
C ALA A 185 -15.53 3.66 -4.28
N ARG A 186 -16.58 3.03 -3.75
CA ARG A 186 -16.90 3.00 -2.32
C ARG A 186 -15.85 2.30 -1.49
N GLU A 187 -15.37 1.15 -1.94
CA GLU A 187 -14.36 0.38 -1.20
C GLU A 187 -12.97 1.03 -1.28
N ILE A 188 -12.60 1.64 -2.41
CA ILE A 188 -11.41 2.51 -2.50
C ILE A 188 -11.52 3.66 -1.51
N ALA A 189 -12.65 4.40 -1.51
CA ALA A 189 -12.87 5.52 -0.58
C ALA A 189 -12.83 5.09 0.89
N ARG A 190 -13.35 3.91 1.21
CA ARG A 190 -13.34 3.33 2.56
C ARG A 190 -11.92 2.99 3.01
N VAL A 191 -11.11 2.35 2.17
CA VAL A 191 -9.71 2.03 2.49
C VAL A 191 -8.90 3.32 2.63
N ALA A 192 -8.95 4.21 1.63
CA ALA A 192 -8.27 5.50 1.65
C ALA A 192 -8.59 6.33 2.92
N GLU A 193 -9.85 6.38 3.37
CA GLU A 193 -10.21 7.11 4.60
C GLU A 193 -9.70 6.42 5.88
N LEU A 194 -9.60 5.09 5.93
CA LEU A 194 -8.96 4.38 7.04
C LEU A 194 -7.46 4.68 7.09
N THR A 195 -6.82 4.65 5.93
CA THR A 195 -5.40 4.92 5.72
C THR A 195 -5.03 6.38 6.04
N ARG A 196 -5.82 7.34 5.55
CA ARG A 196 -5.68 8.77 5.87
C ARG A 196 -5.84 9.04 7.38
N LYS A 197 -6.77 8.36 8.05
CA LYS A 197 -6.92 8.46 9.51
C LYS A 197 -5.69 7.95 10.26
N LEU A 198 -5.09 6.85 9.81
CA LEU A 198 -3.80 6.38 10.35
C LEU A 198 -2.69 7.42 10.10
N GLY A 199 -2.66 8.05 8.92
CA GLY A 199 -1.72 9.15 8.60
C GLY A 199 -1.87 10.34 9.54
N ALA A 200 -3.10 10.73 9.86
CA ALA A 200 -3.39 11.75 10.85
C ALA A 200 -3.00 11.33 12.28
N LEU A 201 -3.14 10.05 12.63
CA LEU A 201 -2.74 9.50 13.93
C LEU A 201 -1.22 9.54 14.13
N ILE A 202 -0.44 8.94 13.21
CA ILE A 202 1.02 8.89 13.31
C ILE A 202 1.65 10.30 13.29
N ARG A 203 1.00 11.25 12.59
CA ARG A 203 1.35 12.68 12.60
C ARG A 203 1.07 13.34 13.95
N LYS A 204 -0.12 13.12 14.52
CA LYS A 204 -0.47 13.64 15.86
C LYS A 204 0.48 13.11 16.95
N GLU A 205 0.92 11.86 16.80
CA GLU A 205 1.82 11.16 17.72
C GLU A 205 3.31 11.35 17.37
N ASN A 206 3.62 12.10 16.31
CA ASN A 206 4.95 12.38 15.77
C ASN A 206 5.86 11.14 15.63
N ARG A 207 5.32 10.04 15.11
CA ARG A 207 6.01 8.74 15.00
C ARG A 207 5.84 8.12 13.61
N ASN A 208 6.50 6.99 13.41
CA ASN A 208 6.24 6.08 12.30
C ASN A 208 5.11 5.09 12.65
N MET A 209 4.55 4.44 11.62
CA MET A 209 3.71 3.27 11.79
C MET A 209 4.44 2.16 12.56
N THR A 210 3.69 1.42 13.36
CA THR A 210 4.10 0.14 13.93
C THR A 210 3.92 -0.99 12.91
N GLN A 211 4.61 -2.11 13.13
CA GLN A 211 4.46 -3.30 12.29
C GLN A 211 3.02 -3.83 12.24
N GLN A 212 2.28 -3.72 13.35
CA GLN A 212 0.88 -4.14 13.42
C GLN A 212 -0.04 -3.23 12.59
N GLU A 213 0.20 -1.91 12.60
CA GLU A 213 -0.54 -0.97 11.75
C GLU A 213 -0.26 -1.22 10.27
N ALA A 214 1.01 -1.42 9.88
CA ALA A 214 1.37 -1.75 8.49
C ALA A 214 0.75 -3.08 8.02
N TYR A 215 0.75 -4.13 8.85
CA TYR A 215 0.03 -5.36 8.54
C TYR A 215 -1.48 -5.15 8.39
N THR A 216 -2.09 -4.33 9.26
CA THR A 216 -3.52 -3.98 9.16
C THR A 216 -3.82 -3.28 7.83
N GLN A 217 -2.96 -2.36 7.40
CA GLN A 217 -3.10 -1.68 6.11
C GLN A 217 -3.00 -2.66 4.94
N ILE A 218 -1.94 -3.47 4.82
CA ILE A 218 -1.81 -4.39 3.67
C ILE A 218 -2.92 -5.45 3.59
N ILE A 219 -3.55 -5.80 4.71
CA ILE A 219 -4.73 -6.67 4.73
C ILE A 219 -5.92 -5.98 4.06
N HIS A 220 -6.11 -4.67 4.23
CA HIS A 220 -7.12 -3.90 3.49
C HIS A 220 -6.85 -3.92 1.98
N SER A 221 -5.61 -3.67 1.56
CA SER A 221 -5.20 -3.73 0.16
C SER A 221 -5.37 -5.12 -0.45
N ALA A 222 -4.91 -6.18 0.23
CA ALA A 222 -5.02 -7.54 -0.28
C ALA A 222 -6.48 -8.03 -0.36
N SER A 223 -7.34 -7.58 0.57
CA SER A 223 -8.79 -7.85 0.51
C SER A 223 -9.46 -7.14 -0.65
N LEU A 224 -9.15 -5.85 -0.86
CA LEU A 224 -9.69 -5.07 -1.97
C LEU A 224 -9.20 -5.59 -3.32
N PHE A 225 -7.92 -5.93 -3.45
CA PHE A 225 -7.40 -6.48 -4.69
C PHE A 225 -7.99 -7.86 -5.02
N ARG A 226 -8.19 -8.74 -4.01
CA ARG A 226 -8.90 -10.01 -4.21
C ARG A 226 -10.32 -9.80 -4.74
N ALA A 227 -11.05 -8.82 -4.21
CA ALA A 227 -12.39 -8.49 -4.70
C ALA A 227 -12.38 -7.89 -6.11
N ILE A 228 -11.37 -7.08 -6.46
CA ILE A 228 -11.18 -6.58 -7.82
C ILE A 228 -10.92 -7.74 -8.79
N LEU A 229 -10.06 -8.70 -8.44
CA LEU A 229 -9.79 -9.89 -9.26
C LEU A 229 -11.09 -10.66 -9.54
N ALA A 230 -11.90 -10.91 -8.51
CA ALA A 230 -13.21 -11.56 -8.66
C ALA A 230 -14.17 -10.74 -9.55
N TYR A 231 -14.26 -9.42 -9.35
CA TYR A 231 -15.09 -8.50 -10.14
C TYR A 231 -14.72 -8.44 -11.63
N VAL A 232 -13.44 -8.69 -11.96
CA VAL A 232 -12.98 -8.76 -13.35
C VAL A 232 -12.89 -10.20 -13.90
N GLY A 233 -13.46 -11.17 -13.19
CA GLY A 233 -13.58 -12.57 -13.64
C GLY A 233 -12.29 -13.38 -13.55
N LYS A 234 -11.31 -12.96 -12.75
CA LYS A 234 -10.11 -13.77 -12.46
C LYS A 234 -10.40 -14.75 -11.32
N ASN A 235 -10.03 -16.01 -11.52
CA ASN A 235 -10.04 -17.01 -10.44
C ASN A 235 -8.95 -16.65 -9.41
N THR A 236 -9.35 -16.50 -8.15
CA THR A 236 -8.44 -16.26 -7.02
C THR A 236 -8.12 -17.55 -6.24
N SER A 237 -8.45 -18.70 -6.83
CA SER A 237 -8.25 -20.03 -6.24
C SER A 237 -6.95 -20.65 -6.78
N CYS A 238 -5.99 -20.85 -5.90
CA CYS A 238 -4.93 -21.86 -6.06
C CYS A 238 -5.30 -23.09 -5.23
#